data_AF-A0A661AE70-F1
#
_entry.id   AF-A0A661AE70-F1
#
_cell.length_a   1.000
_cell.length_b   1.000
_cell.length_c   1.000
_cell.angle_alpha   90.00
_cell.angle_beta   90.00
_cell.angle_gamma   90.00
#
_symmetry.space_group_name_H-M   'P 1'
#
loop_
_entity.id
_entity.type
_entity.pdbx_description
1 polymer ?
#
loop_
_entity_poly.entity_id
_entity_poly.type
_entity_poly.pdbx_seq_one_letter_code
_entity_poly.pdbx_strand_id
1 'polypeptide(L)' 'MRLGFQVSIEGGYSRALERGKKLGCDCIQFFIGNPRGWEKKAPSEEDIASFKRENSFFPLIAHAS' A
#
# COMPACT_ATOMS: atom_id res chain seq x y z
N MET A 1 10.95 1.45 -17.45
CA MET A 1 9.47 1.34 -17.32
C MET A 1 9.18 0.84 -15.92
N ARG A 2 8.09 1.28 -15.27
CA ARG A 2 7.73 0.83 -13.92
C ARG A 2 6.40 0.11 -13.97
N LEU A 3 6.35 -1.13 -13.47
CA LEU A 3 5.16 -1.97 -13.51
C LEU A 3 4.70 -2.34 -12.12
N GLY A 4 3.38 -2.40 -11.95
CA GLY A 4 2.75 -2.54 -10.66
C GLY A 4 1.28 -2.89 -10.76
N PHE A 5 0.71 -3.23 -9.61
CA PHE A 5 -0.70 -3.57 -9.47
C PHE A 5 -1.33 -2.77 -8.33
N GLN A 6 -2.66 -2.78 -8.29
CA GLN A 6 -3.39 -2.40 -7.09
C GLN A 6 -3.40 -3.57 -6.10
N VAL A 7 -2.75 -3.37 -4.97
CA VAL A 7 -2.48 -4.41 -3.97
C VAL A 7 -3.38 -4.23 -2.75
N SER A 8 -3.97 -5.33 -2.29
CA SER A 8 -4.83 -5.34 -1.10
C SER A 8 -4.05 -4.96 0.16
N ILE A 9 -4.67 -4.15 1.04
CA ILE A 9 -4.22 -3.83 2.40
C ILE A 9 -4.83 -4.75 3.47
N GLU A 10 -5.53 -5.82 3.06
CA GLU A 10 -6.12 -6.78 4.00
C GLU A 10 -5.03 -7.37 4.90
N GLY A 11 -5.26 -7.32 6.22
CA GLY A 11 -4.27 -7.69 7.23
C GLY A 11 -3.24 -6.60 7.55
N GLY A 12 -3.44 -5.36 7.07
CA GLY A 12 -2.60 -4.19 7.40
C GLY A 12 -1.83 -3.64 6.20
N TYR A 13 -1.39 -2.38 6.30
CA TYR A 13 -0.73 -1.68 5.19
C TYR A 13 0.61 -2.34 4.81
N SER A 14 1.40 -2.79 5.79
CA SER A 14 2.69 -3.47 5.53
C SER A 14 2.54 -4.74 4.69
N ARG A 15 1.37 -5.40 4.71
CA ARG A 15 1.10 -6.56 3.86
C ARG A 15 1.01 -6.19 2.38
N ALA A 16 0.58 -4.97 2.05
CA ALA A 16 0.58 -4.51 0.67
C ALA A 16 2.02 -4.38 0.12
N LEU A 17 2.96 -3.91 0.94
CA LEU A 17 4.38 -3.85 0.59
C LEU A 17 4.95 -5.25 0.36
N GLU A 18 4.70 -6.19 1.28
CA GLU A 18 5.16 -7.58 1.15
C GLU A 18 4.61 -8.25 -0.12
N ARG A 19 3.33 -8.06 -0.40
CA ARG A 19 2.67 -8.57 -1.61
C ARG A 19 3.28 -7.97 -2.88
N GLY A 20 3.52 -6.66 -2.90
CA GLY A 20 4.20 -5.98 -4.01
C GLY A 20 5.59 -6.57 -4.29
N LYS A 21 6.36 -6.86 -3.23
CA LYS A 21 7.71 -7.45 -3.37
C LYS A 21 7.64 -8.86 -3.94
N LYS A 22 6.71 -9.68 -3.42
CA LYS A 22 6.48 -11.05 -3.90
C LYS A 22 6.08 -11.11 -5.38
N LEU A 23 5.40 -10.08 -5.87
CA LEU A 23 5.00 -9.96 -7.27
C LEU A 23 6.07 -9.34 -8.17
N GLY A 24 7.20 -8.90 -7.63
CA GLY A 24 8.26 -8.23 -8.40
C GLY A 24 7.84 -6.86 -8.93
N CYS A 25 6.96 -6.15 -8.24
CA CYS A 25 6.49 -4.83 -8.67
C CYS A 25 7.56 -3.74 -8.45
N ASP A 26 7.68 -2.82 -9.40
CA ASP A 26 8.47 -1.58 -9.26
C ASP A 26 7.65 -0.46 -8.60
N CYS A 27 6.33 -0.53 -8.71
CA CYS A 27 5.39 0.41 -8.12
C CYS A 27 4.14 -0.31 -7.61
N ILE A 28 3.42 0.28 -6.66
CA ILE A 28 2.15 -0.28 -6.19
C ILE A 28 1.14 0.82 -5.94
N GLN A 29 -0.14 0.47 -6.11
CA GLN A 29 -1.27 1.27 -5.67
C GLN A 29 -2.01 0.53 -4.54
N PHE A 30 -2.54 1.24 -3.56
CA PHE A 30 -3.30 0.64 -2.45
C PHE A 30 -4.40 1.58 -1.96
N PHE A 31 -5.45 1.02 -1.34
CA PHE A 31 -6.51 1.83 -0.74
C PHE A 31 -6.09 2.35 0.65
N ILE A 32 -6.57 3.54 1.03
CA ILE A 32 -6.37 4.15 2.37
C ILE A 32 -7.42 3.63 3.38
N GLY A 33 -7.97 2.44 3.14
CA GLY A 33 -9.06 1.88 3.93
C GLY A 33 -9.94 0.92 3.12
N ASN A 34 -11.05 0.47 3.71
CA ASN A 34 -12.03 -0.34 2.98
C ASN A 34 -12.74 0.55 1.93
N PRO A 35 -12.62 0.28 0.62
CA PRO A 35 -13.22 1.11 -0.42
C PRO A 35 -14.75 1.05 -0.44
N ARG A 36 -15.36 0.02 0.18
CA ARG A 36 -16.82 -0.16 0.26
C ARG A 36 -17.45 0.53 1.46
N GLY A 37 -16.65 1.05 2.39
CA GLY A 37 -17.10 1.65 3.63
C GLY A 37 -16.84 3.15 3.68
N TRP A 38 -17.68 3.88 4.41
CA TRP A 38 -17.53 5.32 4.65
C TRP A 38 -16.54 5.62 5.77
N GLU A 39 -16.47 4.76 6.78
CA GLU A 39 -15.54 4.90 7.90
C GLU A 39 -14.14 4.45 7.47
N LYS A 40 -13.16 5.34 7.60
CA LYS A 40 -11.76 5.08 7.30
C LYS A 40 -10.94 5.29 8.56
N LYS A 41 -10.30 4.22 9.04
CA LYS A 41 -9.31 4.32 10.10
C LYS A 41 -8.04 4.94 9.53
N ALA A 42 -7.54 6.00 10.17
CA ALA A 42 -6.26 6.58 9.82
C ALA A 42 -5.13 5.53 9.96
N PRO A 43 -4.11 5.55 9.09
CA PRO A 43 -2.91 4.73 9.26
C PRO A 43 -2.26 5.00 10.63
N SER A 44 -1.75 3.97 11.27
CA SER A 44 -0.96 4.14 12.50
C SER A 44 0.41 4.75 12.20
N GLU A 45 1.09 5.27 13.21
CA GLU A 45 2.49 5.72 13.04
C GLU A 45 3.40 4.59 12.57
N GLU A 46 3.14 3.35 12.98
CA GLU A 46 3.89 2.16 12.56
C GLU A 46 3.69 1.86 11.07
N ASP A 47 2.45 1.99 10.57
CA ASP A 47 2.14 1.87 9.14
C ASP A 47 2.92 2.93 8.35
N ILE A 48 2.84 4.20 8.78
CA ILE A 48 3.53 5.32 8.13
C ILE A 48 5.04 5.08 8.13
N ALA A 49 5.61 4.65 9.26
CA ALA A 49 7.04 4.37 9.37
C ALA A 49 7.48 3.22 8.46
N SER A 50 6.65 2.18 8.31
CA SER A 50 6.92 1.06 7.41
C SER A 50 6.95 1.50 5.95
N PHE A 51 6.02 2.36 5.53
CA PHE A 51 6.01 2.91 4.17
C PHE A 51 7.17 3.88 3.91
N LYS A 52 7.56 4.68 4.90
CA LYS A 52 8.72 5.58 4.78
C LYS A 52 10.06 4.85 4.68
N ARG A 53 10.20 3.68 5.33
CA ARG A 53 11.41 2.85 5.24
C ARG A 53 11.50 2.07 3.93
N GLU A 54 10.37 1.92 3.24
CA GLU A 54 10.29 1.15 2.00
C GLU A 54 10.78 1.96 0.80
N ASN A 55 11.92 1.57 0.25
CA ASN A 55 12.52 2.22 -0.92
C ASN A 55 12.47 1.35 -2.18
N SER A 56 11.90 0.14 -2.10
CA SER A 56 11.79 -0.76 -3.27
C SER A 56 10.72 -0.35 -4.27
N PHE A 57 9.78 0.52 -3.89
CA PHE A 57 8.68 0.94 -4.76
C PHE A 57 8.72 2.42 -5.07
N PHE A 58 8.55 2.75 -6.35
CA PHE A 58 8.29 4.13 -6.75
C PHE A 58 7.48 4.14 -8.06
N PRO A 59 6.35 4.86 -8.17
CA PRO A 59 5.65 5.53 -7.08
C PRO A 59 4.94 4.55 -6.13
N LEU A 60 4.68 5.03 -4.92
CA LEU A 60 3.69 4.47 -4.00
C LEU A 60 2.42 5.33 -4.11
N ILE A 61 1.32 4.73 -4.57
CA ILE A 61 0.09 5.48 -4.87
C ILE A 61 -1.00 5.12 -3.87
N ALA A 62 -1.52 6.14 -3.19
CA ALA A 62 -2.62 6.01 -2.25
C ALA A 62 -3.95 6.37 -2.94
N HIS A 63 -4.89 5.41 -2.98
CA HIS A 63 -6.23 5.58 -3.55
C HIS A 63 -7.26 5.76 -2.45
N ALA A 64 -7.99 6.87 -2.47
CA ALA A 64 -8.95 7.19 -1.41
C ALA A 64 -10.08 6.15 -1.32
N SER A 65 -10.77 5.89 -2.42
CA SER A 65 -11.84 4.89 -2.60
C SER A 65 -12.41 5.00 -3.99
#